data_AF-A0A4R9K915-F1
#
_entry.id   AF-A0A4R9K915-F1
#
_cell.length_a   1.000
_cell.length_b   1.000
_cell.length_c   1.000
_cell.angle_alpha   90.00
_cell.angle_beta   90.00
_cell.angle_gamma   90.00
#
_symmetry.space_group_name_H-M   'P 1'
#
loop_
_entity.id
_entity.type
_entity.pdbx_description
1 polymer ?
#
loop_
_entity_poly.entity_id
_entity_poly.type
_entity_poly.pdbx_seq_one_letter_code
_entity_poly.pdbx_strand_id
1 'polypeptide(L)'
;MSGVFEFFEKIQKQILDLQNSIHQFQQSWENFQKFWDLFFTIVPWEVLLLLLFSVIFLSLFNSVSPTTPKTNLSIVVILLMALWAYFWGLFSENVNYVKILLSGLYILLPLHAFGIGSYALSYYQKWRLAKRRIEPRNWEVALGQLSSDYHQMMAICHAKNDVILQNQNQITEKIEALEKSLQGLKSFFIQKLE
;
A
#
# COMPACT_ATOMS: atom_id res chain seq x y z
N MET A 1 7.79 -53.66 49.12
CA MET A 1 8.42 -53.68 47.77
C MET A 1 7.61 -52.90 46.72
N SER A 2 6.29 -52.66 46.87
CA SER A 2 5.51 -51.94 45.84
C SER A 2 5.87 -50.45 45.71
N GLY A 3 6.07 -49.73 46.82
CA GLY A 3 6.37 -48.29 46.75
C GLY A 3 7.70 -47.93 46.08
N VAL A 4 8.70 -48.83 46.11
CA VAL A 4 9.97 -48.65 45.40
C VAL A 4 9.78 -48.90 43.91
N PHE A 5 8.99 -49.91 43.53
CA PHE A 5 8.66 -50.20 42.14
C PHE A 5 7.83 -49.08 41.48
N GLU A 6 6.79 -48.58 42.18
CA GLU A 6 5.99 -47.43 41.74
C GLU A 6 6.84 -46.15 41.59
N PHE A 7 7.83 -45.95 42.46
CA PHE A 7 8.78 -44.85 42.34
C PHE A 7 9.67 -44.97 41.10
N PHE A 8 10.21 -46.16 40.83
CA PHE A 8 11.01 -46.42 39.62
C PHE A 8 10.18 -46.26 38.34
N GLU A 9 8.94 -46.74 38.32
CA GLU A 9 8.02 -46.58 37.19
C GLU A 9 7.71 -45.09 36.94
N LYS A 10 7.51 -44.31 38.01
CA LYS A 10 7.30 -42.86 37.92
C LYS A 10 8.54 -42.13 37.38
N ILE A 11 9.74 -42.49 37.82
CA ILE A 11 10.99 -41.94 37.28
C ILE A 11 11.14 -42.27 35.80
N GLN A 12 10.89 -43.52 35.41
CA GLN A 12 10.98 -43.94 34.01
C GLN A 12 10.00 -43.17 33.12
N LYS A 13 8.76 -42.99 33.59
CA LYS A 13 7.76 -42.17 32.90
C LYS A 13 8.21 -40.72 32.76
N GLN A 14 8.74 -40.11 33.82
CA GLN A 14 9.26 -38.74 33.76
C GLN A 14 10.45 -38.59 32.79
N ILE A 15 11.33 -39.59 32.72
CA ILE A 15 12.45 -39.59 31.77
C ILE A 15 11.94 -39.69 30.33
N LEU A 16 10.95 -40.55 30.07
CA LEU A 16 10.32 -40.67 28.75
C LEU A 16 9.59 -39.39 28.34
N ASP A 17 8.84 -38.77 29.27
CA ASP A 17 8.15 -37.51 29.04
C ASP A 17 9.16 -36.38 28.75
N LEU A 18 10.28 -36.33 29.47
CA LEU A 18 11.38 -35.39 29.20
C LEU A 18 12.02 -35.63 27.83
N GLN A 19 12.27 -36.89 27.46
CA GLN A 19 12.84 -37.22 26.15
C GLN A 19 11.91 -36.80 25.01
N ASN A 20 10.60 -37.04 25.15
CA ASN A 20 9.59 -36.58 24.21
C ASN A 20 9.52 -35.06 24.14
N SER A 21 9.59 -34.37 25.28
CA SER A 21 9.61 -32.90 25.34
C SER A 21 10.85 -32.31 24.66
N ILE A 22 12.03 -32.91 24.89
CA ILE A 22 13.28 -32.52 24.21
C ILE A 22 13.16 -32.71 22.70
N HIS A 23 12.60 -33.84 22.26
CA HIS A 23 12.44 -34.10 20.83
C HIS A 23 11.45 -33.12 20.19
N GLN A 24 10.34 -32.81 20.86
CA GLN A 24 9.40 -31.78 20.42
C GLN A 24 10.05 -30.39 20.37
N PHE A 25 10.90 -30.06 21.34
CA PHE A 25 11.65 -28.80 21.34
C PHE A 25 12.64 -28.74 20.16
N GLN A 26 13.37 -29.81 19.88
CA GLN A 26 14.27 -29.90 18.73
C GLN A 26 13.50 -29.71 17.42
N GLN A 27 12.37 -30.40 17.25
CA GLN A 27 11.54 -30.26 16.05
C GLN A 27 10.97 -28.84 15.91
N SER A 28 10.56 -28.22 17.03
CA SER A 28 10.12 -26.82 17.04
C SER A 28 11.25 -25.86 16.65
N TRP A 29 12.47 -26.10 17.15
CA TRP A 29 13.66 -25.32 16.83
C TRP A 29 14.04 -25.43 15.35
N GLU A 30 14.00 -26.63 14.77
CA GLU A 30 14.25 -26.83 13.33
C GLU A 30 13.22 -26.09 12.47
N ASN A 31 11.94 -26.14 12.84
CA ASN A 31 10.89 -25.42 12.15
C ASN A 31 11.08 -23.90 12.26
N PHE A 32 11.53 -23.41 13.41
CA PHE A 32 11.86 -22.01 13.62
C PHE A 32 13.05 -21.57 12.77
N GLN A 33 14.11 -22.38 12.68
CA GLN A 33 15.25 -22.11 11.80
C GLN A 33 14.82 -22.03 10.33
N LYS A 34 14.05 -23.01 9.84
CA LYS A 34 13.52 -23.00 8.46
C LYS A 34 12.68 -21.76 8.17
N PHE A 35 11.87 -21.31 9.12
CA PHE A 35 11.10 -20.07 8.99
C PHE A 35 12.03 -18.85 8.83
N TRP A 36 13.04 -18.73 9.69
CA TRP A 36 13.98 -17.62 9.63
C TRP A 36 14.82 -17.64 8.36
N ASP A 37 15.26 -18.81 7.89
CA ASP A 37 15.99 -18.96 6.64
C ASP A 37 15.15 -18.45 5.45
N LEU A 38 13.87 -18.81 5.39
CA LEU A 38 12.95 -18.28 4.37
C LEU A 38 12.76 -16.77 4.52
N PHE A 39 12.62 -16.27 5.74
CA PHE A 39 12.43 -14.86 6.00
C PHE A 39 13.64 -14.02 5.56
N PHE A 40 14.86 -14.41 5.94
CA PHE A 40 16.09 -13.72 5.55
C PHE A 40 16.44 -13.89 4.06
N THR A 41 15.89 -14.90 3.39
CA THR A 41 15.97 -15.01 1.93
C THR A 41 15.17 -13.90 1.22
N ILE A 42 14.04 -13.49 1.81
CA ILE A 42 13.13 -12.49 1.23
C ILE A 42 13.47 -11.07 1.69
N VAL A 43 13.83 -10.94 2.97
CA VAL A 43 14.07 -9.65 3.64
C VAL A 43 15.58 -9.48 3.86
N PRO A 44 16.21 -8.51 3.16
CA PRO A 44 17.63 -8.20 3.37
C PRO A 44 17.89 -7.77 4.81
N TRP A 45 19.04 -8.15 5.38
CA TRP A 45 19.40 -7.76 6.74
C TRP A 45 19.50 -6.23 6.92
N GLU A 46 19.80 -5.48 5.86
CA GLU A 46 19.82 -4.02 5.88
C GLU A 46 18.43 -3.44 6.16
N VAL A 47 17.37 -4.09 5.67
CA VAL A 47 15.98 -3.68 5.95
C VAL A 47 15.67 -3.84 7.43
N LEU A 48 16.16 -4.91 8.06
CA LEU A 48 15.96 -5.13 9.50
C LEU A 48 16.69 -4.10 10.35
N LEU A 49 17.92 -3.75 9.99
CA LEU A 49 18.63 -2.67 10.67
C LEU A 49 17.91 -1.33 10.50
N LEU A 50 17.51 -1.00 9.28
CA LEU A 50 16.76 0.22 9.00
C LEU A 50 15.46 0.26 9.82
N LEU A 51 14.75 -0.88 9.91
CA LEU A 51 13.53 -1.02 10.70
C LEU A 51 13.79 -0.90 12.21
N LEU A 52 14.84 -1.54 12.73
CA LEU A 52 15.22 -1.45 14.14
C LEU A 52 15.52 0.00 14.54
N PHE A 53 16.39 0.68 13.79
CA PHE A 53 16.67 2.10 14.02
C PHE A 53 15.42 2.96 13.84
N SER A 54 14.57 2.62 12.86
CA SER A 54 13.33 3.35 12.65
C SER A 54 12.38 3.25 13.83
N VAL A 55 12.30 2.11 14.52
CA VAL A 55 11.47 1.95 15.72
C VAL A 55 12.00 2.80 16.87
N ILE A 56 13.33 2.83 17.06
CA ILE A 56 13.99 3.65 18.10
C ILE A 56 13.73 5.14 17.84
N PHE A 57 13.97 5.61 16.62
CA PHE A 57 13.72 7.00 16.25
C PHE A 57 12.23 7.36 16.27
N LEU A 58 11.35 6.43 15.89
CA LEU A 58 9.90 6.63 15.98
C LEU A 58 9.47 6.87 17.42
N SER A 59 10.07 6.18 18.41
CA SER A 59 9.79 6.45 19.83
C SER A 59 10.11 7.90 20.21
N LEU A 60 11.20 8.46 19.68
CA LEU A 60 11.57 9.86 19.90
C LEU A 60 10.61 10.83 19.19
N PHE A 61 10.25 10.55 17.94
CA PHE A 61 9.35 11.41 17.15
C PHE A 61 7.90 11.39 17.65
N ASN A 62 7.40 10.21 18.06
CA ASN A 62 6.06 10.09 18.65
C ASN A 62 5.95 10.79 20.01
N SER A 63 7.06 11.06 20.70
CA SER A 63 7.08 11.93 21.88
C SER A 63 6.79 13.40 21.54
N VAL A 64 7.05 13.84 20.31
CA VAL A 64 6.83 15.22 19.85
C VAL A 64 5.48 15.39 19.16
N SER A 65 5.04 14.39 18.39
CA SER A 65 3.73 14.41 17.71
C SER A 65 3.06 13.02 17.70
N PRO A 66 2.27 12.68 18.73
CA PRO A 66 1.70 11.34 18.89
C PRO A 66 0.55 11.04 17.91
N THR A 67 -0.04 12.05 17.26
CA THR A 67 -1.27 11.91 16.48
C THR A 67 -1.05 11.38 15.06
N THR A 68 0.19 11.27 14.58
CA THR A 68 0.50 10.85 13.20
C THR A 68 1.60 9.77 13.11
N PRO A 69 1.43 8.60 13.76
CA PRO A 69 2.47 7.58 13.86
C PRO A 69 2.93 7.02 12.50
N LYS A 70 2.01 6.90 11.52
CA LYS A 70 2.35 6.45 10.16
C LYS A 70 3.25 7.47 9.44
N THR A 71 2.92 8.74 9.53
CA THR A 71 3.70 9.83 8.91
C THR A 71 5.06 9.97 9.57
N ASN A 72 5.10 9.90 10.90
CA ASN A 72 6.36 9.93 11.66
C ASN A 72 7.27 8.77 11.26
N LEU A 73 6.73 7.56 11.10
CA LEU A 73 7.50 6.41 10.63
C LEU A 73 8.09 6.67 9.23
N SER A 74 7.30 7.23 8.30
CA SER A 74 7.79 7.57 6.96
C SER A 74 8.94 8.58 7.01
N ILE A 75 8.81 9.64 7.81
CA ILE A 75 9.84 10.67 7.98
C ILE A 75 11.11 10.06 8.56
N VAL A 76 10.97 9.21 9.58
CA VAL A 76 12.11 8.53 10.22
C VAL A 76 12.83 7.61 9.23
N VAL A 77 12.10 6.83 8.43
CA VAL A 77 12.72 5.97 7.41
C VAL A 77 13.47 6.80 6.37
N ILE A 78 12.87 7.87 5.86
CA ILE A 78 13.53 8.77 4.89
C ILE A 78 14.78 9.42 5.50
N LEU A 79 14.70 9.88 6.74
CA LEU A 79 15.81 10.48 7.46
C LEU A 79 16.95 9.48 7.68
N LEU A 80 16.63 8.23 8.06
CA LEU A 80 17.62 7.17 8.22
C LEU A 80 18.26 6.76 6.90
N MET A 81 17.51 6.74 5.79
CA MET A 81 18.08 6.53 4.45
C MET A 81 19.07 7.63 4.07
N ALA A 82 18.74 8.90 4.36
CA ALA A 82 19.62 10.03 4.10
C ALA A 82 20.89 9.97 4.96
N LEU A 83 20.76 9.65 6.26
CA LEU A 83 21.90 9.42 7.15
C LEU A 83 22.76 8.26 6.67
N TRP A 84 22.15 7.15 6.27
CA TRP A 84 22.88 5.99 5.75
C TRP A 84 23.66 6.36 4.50
N ALA A 85 23.04 7.04 3.53
CA ALA A 85 23.70 7.52 2.33
C ALA A 85 24.85 8.50 2.64
N TYR A 86 24.65 9.41 3.60
CA TYR A 86 25.66 10.37 4.05
C TYR A 86 26.87 9.68 4.70
N PHE A 87 26.64 8.81 5.68
CA PHE A 87 27.72 8.07 6.34
C PHE A 87 28.46 7.17 5.35
N TRP A 88 27.76 6.48 4.45
CA TRP A 88 28.42 5.65 3.45
C TRP A 88 29.24 6.48 2.46
N GLY A 89 28.78 7.67 2.09
CA GLY A 89 29.53 8.61 1.26
C GLY A 89 30.79 9.17 1.93
N LEU A 90 30.85 9.20 3.27
CA LEU A 90 32.03 9.61 4.01
C LEU A 90 33.10 8.52 4.12
N PHE A 91 32.71 7.24 4.09
CA PHE A 91 33.60 6.11 4.37
C PHE A 91 33.80 5.14 3.20
N SER A 92 33.07 5.28 2.09
CA SER A 92 33.11 4.36 0.94
C SER A 92 33.28 5.11 -0.37
N GLU A 93 34.14 4.59 -1.24
CA GLU A 93 34.43 5.15 -2.57
C GLU A 93 33.25 4.97 -3.55
N ASN A 94 32.40 3.96 -3.32
CA ASN A 94 31.18 3.71 -4.08
C ASN A 94 29.98 3.58 -3.13
N VAL A 95 29.03 4.52 -3.24
CA VAL A 95 27.76 4.47 -2.50
C VAL A 95 26.70 3.80 -3.36
N ASN A 96 26.15 2.67 -2.87
CA ASN A 96 25.05 2.00 -3.57
C ASN A 96 23.71 2.61 -3.19
N TYR A 97 23.37 3.75 -3.80
CA TYR A 97 22.11 4.46 -3.58
C TYR A 97 20.87 3.60 -3.93
N VAL A 98 20.98 2.72 -4.92
CA VAL A 98 19.88 1.82 -5.32
C VAL A 98 19.53 0.88 -4.18
N LYS A 99 20.54 0.31 -3.50
CA LYS A 99 20.33 -0.57 -2.36
C LYS A 99 19.64 0.16 -1.21
N ILE A 100 20.07 1.38 -0.90
CA ILE A 100 19.46 2.22 0.14
C ILE A 100 17.99 2.51 -0.19
N LEU A 101 17.72 2.90 -1.44
CA LEU A 101 16.37 3.19 -1.94
C LEU A 101 15.46 1.96 -1.86
N LEU A 102 15.93 0.79 -2.30
CA LEU A 102 15.18 -0.45 -2.24
C LEU A 102 14.87 -0.85 -0.79
N SER A 103 15.85 -0.74 0.12
CA SER A 103 15.63 -1.03 1.53
C SER A 103 14.56 -0.13 2.16
N GLY A 104 14.56 1.16 1.81
CA GLY A 104 13.51 2.10 2.23
C GLY A 104 12.14 1.75 1.67
N LEU A 105 12.07 1.42 0.37
CA LEU A 105 10.85 1.00 -0.30
C LEU A 105 10.27 -0.27 0.32
N TYR A 106 11.10 -1.23 0.73
CA TYR A 106 10.66 -2.45 1.41
C TYR A 106 9.84 -2.17 2.69
N ILE A 107 10.10 -1.06 3.37
CA ILE A 107 9.33 -0.62 4.55
C ILE A 107 8.15 0.26 4.14
N LEU A 108 8.39 1.23 3.26
CA LEU A 108 7.40 2.26 2.90
C LEU A 108 6.26 1.73 2.02
N LEU A 109 6.53 0.80 1.10
CA LEU A 109 5.52 0.21 0.21
C LEU A 109 4.39 -0.47 0.98
N PRO A 110 4.64 -1.49 1.83
CA PRO A 110 3.56 -2.14 2.57
C PRO A 110 2.84 -1.17 3.52
N LEU A 111 3.57 -0.18 4.06
CA LEU A 111 2.99 0.84 4.94
C LEU A 111 1.96 1.72 4.22
N HIS A 112 2.18 2.04 2.94
CA HIS A 112 1.30 2.91 2.14
C HIS A 112 0.49 2.15 1.07
N ALA A 113 0.64 0.82 0.98
CA ALA A 113 0.06 0.00 -0.08
C ALA A 113 -1.46 0.19 -0.20
N PHE A 114 -2.16 0.29 0.93
CA PHE A 114 -3.61 0.51 0.92
C PHE A 114 -4.00 1.91 0.41
N GLY A 115 -3.24 2.94 0.78
CA GLY A 115 -3.47 4.32 0.33
C GLY A 115 -3.15 4.49 -1.16
N ILE A 116 -2.01 3.95 -1.60
CA ILE A 116 -1.58 3.99 -2.99
C ILE A 116 -2.54 3.16 -3.87
N GLY A 117 -2.94 1.97 -3.41
CA GLY A 117 -3.85 1.10 -4.13
C GLY A 117 -5.24 1.71 -4.31
N SER A 118 -5.81 2.29 -3.26
CA SER A 118 -7.12 2.97 -3.36
C SER A 118 -7.06 4.19 -4.28
N TYR A 119 -5.99 4.99 -4.19
CA TYR A 119 -5.77 6.13 -5.09
C TYR A 119 -5.63 5.67 -6.54
N ALA A 120 -4.78 4.67 -6.82
CA ALA A 120 -4.59 4.12 -8.15
C ALA A 120 -5.87 3.53 -8.74
N LEU A 121 -6.68 2.82 -7.94
CA LEU A 121 -7.99 2.31 -8.36
C LEU A 121 -8.94 3.45 -8.72
N SER A 122 -9.02 4.48 -7.89
CA SER A 122 -9.88 5.64 -8.15
C SER A 122 -9.47 6.38 -9.42
N TYR A 123 -8.16 6.55 -9.63
CA TYR A 123 -7.61 7.18 -10.84
C TYR A 123 -7.89 6.33 -12.08
N TYR A 124 -7.66 5.02 -12.00
CA TYR A 124 -7.94 4.08 -13.08
C TYR A 124 -9.42 4.05 -13.46
N GLN A 125 -10.33 4.08 -12.48
CA GLN A 125 -11.77 4.17 -12.73
C GLN A 125 -12.14 5.47 -13.47
N LYS A 126 -11.63 6.61 -13.01
CA LYS A 126 -11.84 7.92 -13.67
C LYS A 126 -11.33 7.90 -15.11
N TRP A 127 -10.12 7.40 -15.32
CA TRP A 127 -9.51 7.29 -16.64
C TRP A 127 -10.32 6.37 -17.57
N ARG A 128 -10.77 5.22 -17.08
CA ARG A 128 -11.60 4.27 -17.84
C ARG A 128 -12.93 4.90 -18.24
N LEU A 129 -13.57 5.65 -17.35
CA LEU A 129 -14.82 6.35 -17.64
C LEU A 129 -14.61 7.47 -18.66
N ALA A 130 -13.52 8.25 -18.55
CA ALA A 130 -13.17 9.28 -19.51
C ALA A 130 -12.97 8.70 -20.91
N LYS A 131 -12.26 7.57 -21.03
CA LYS A 131 -12.07 6.89 -22.31
C LYS A 131 -13.39 6.40 -22.92
N ARG A 132 -14.29 5.84 -22.10
CA ARG A 132 -15.63 5.40 -22.54
C ARG A 132 -16.53 6.53 -23.03
N ARG A 133 -16.31 7.77 -22.56
CA ARG A 133 -17.07 8.95 -23.00
C ARG A 133 -16.65 9.42 -24.39
N ILE A 134 -15.35 9.35 -24.70
CA ILE A 134 -14.77 9.78 -25.99
C ILE A 134 -15.00 8.73 -27.08
N GLU A 135 -15.01 7.44 -26.71
CA GLU A 135 -15.23 6.33 -27.65
C GLU A 135 -16.24 5.35 -27.02
N PRO A 136 -17.54 5.68 -27.08
CA PRO A 136 -18.56 4.81 -26.52
C PRO A 136 -18.64 3.53 -27.34
N ARG A 137 -18.99 2.42 -26.68
CA ARG A 137 -19.07 1.12 -27.37
C ARG A 137 -20.27 1.04 -28.32
N ASN A 138 -21.43 1.55 -27.89
CA ASN A 138 -22.69 1.51 -28.61
C ASN A 138 -23.40 2.88 -28.54
N TRP A 139 -24.28 3.14 -29.50
CA TRP A 139 -25.15 4.31 -29.59
C TRP A 139 -25.98 4.57 -28.33
N GLU A 140 -26.60 3.52 -27.78
CA GLU A 140 -27.43 3.60 -26.56
C GLU A 140 -26.61 4.05 -25.34
N VAL A 141 -25.37 3.58 -25.23
CA VAL A 141 -24.45 3.97 -24.15
C VAL A 141 -24.02 5.43 -24.30
N ALA A 142 -23.76 5.88 -25.52
CA ALA A 142 -23.39 7.26 -25.81
C ALA A 142 -24.53 8.24 -25.48
N LEU A 143 -25.76 7.94 -25.91
CA LEU A 143 -26.95 8.74 -25.61
C LEU A 143 -27.30 8.73 -24.13
N GLY A 144 -27.23 7.56 -23.48
CA GLY A 144 -27.43 7.45 -22.03
C GLY A 144 -26.42 8.25 -21.23
N GLN A 145 -25.15 8.25 -21.65
CA GLN A 145 -24.10 9.03 -21.02
C GLN A 145 -24.29 10.54 -21.24
N LEU A 146 -24.64 10.97 -22.47
CA LEU A 146 -24.97 12.37 -22.76
C LEU A 146 -26.15 12.85 -21.92
N SER A 147 -27.23 12.06 -21.85
CA SER A 147 -28.41 12.38 -21.04
C SER A 147 -28.05 12.52 -19.56
N SER A 148 -27.25 11.59 -19.02
CA SER A 148 -26.78 11.67 -17.63
C SER A 148 -25.93 12.90 -17.36
N ASP A 149 -24.97 13.21 -18.24
CA ASP A 149 -24.10 14.38 -18.09
C ASP A 149 -24.90 15.70 -18.22
N TYR A 150 -25.90 15.75 -19.10
CA TYR A 150 -26.82 16.89 -19.23
C TYR A 150 -27.65 17.09 -17.96
N HIS A 151 -28.26 16.02 -17.43
CA HIS A 151 -29.06 16.10 -16.19
C HIS A 151 -28.19 16.49 -14.98
N GLN A 152 -26.95 16.00 -14.90
CA GLN A 152 -26.02 16.40 -13.84
C GLN A 152 -25.61 17.87 -13.95
N MET A 153 -25.33 18.35 -15.16
CA MET A 153 -25.03 19.75 -15.41
C MET A 153 -26.21 20.64 -14.99
N MET A 154 -27.42 20.31 -15.45
CA MET A 154 -28.63 21.05 -15.11
C MET A 154 -28.92 21.04 -13.62
N ALA A 155 -28.76 19.89 -12.93
CA ALA A 155 -28.94 19.79 -11.48
C ALA A 155 -27.98 20.72 -10.72
N ILE A 156 -26.72 20.82 -11.16
CA ILE A 156 -25.71 21.70 -10.54
C ILE A 156 -26.02 23.16 -10.83
N CYS A 157 -26.42 23.50 -12.06
CA CYS A 157 -26.83 24.86 -12.41
C CYS A 157 -28.06 25.31 -11.61
N HIS A 158 -29.06 24.45 -11.44
CA HIS A 158 -30.25 24.75 -10.64
C HIS A 158 -29.96 24.86 -9.14
N ALA A 159 -29.14 23.95 -8.59
CA ALA A 159 -28.82 23.94 -7.16
C ALA A 159 -27.94 25.13 -6.73
N LYS A 160 -27.27 25.80 -7.67
CA LYS A 160 -26.24 26.81 -7.38
C LYS A 160 -26.49 28.15 -8.05
N ASN A 161 -27.74 28.42 -8.39
CA ASN A 161 -28.19 29.61 -9.11
C ASN A 161 -27.80 30.93 -8.39
N ASP A 162 -27.69 30.91 -7.06
CA ASP A 162 -27.43 32.12 -6.27
C ASP A 162 -25.96 32.54 -6.20
N VAL A 163 -25.00 31.67 -6.57
CA VAL A 163 -23.55 31.96 -6.47
C VAL A 163 -22.78 31.42 -7.67
N ILE A 164 -23.12 31.91 -8.86
CA ILE A 164 -22.56 31.45 -10.14
C ILE A 164 -21.02 31.62 -10.21
N LEU A 165 -20.49 32.72 -9.69
CA LEU A 165 -19.05 33.04 -9.72
C LEU A 165 -18.20 32.11 -8.84
N GLN A 166 -18.71 31.69 -7.68
CA GLN A 166 -17.95 30.85 -6.74
C GLN A 166 -17.97 29.36 -7.16
N ASN A 167 -18.89 28.99 -8.06
CA ASN A 167 -19.09 27.62 -8.54
C ASN A 167 -18.63 27.39 -9.97
N GLN A 168 -18.00 28.39 -10.60
CA GLN A 168 -17.56 28.37 -12.00
C GLN A 168 -16.68 27.16 -12.33
N ASN A 169 -15.77 26.76 -11.43
CA ASN A 169 -14.90 25.59 -11.63
C ASN A 169 -15.68 24.26 -11.71
N GLN A 170 -16.76 24.14 -10.94
CA GLN A 170 -17.57 22.91 -10.96
C GLN A 170 -18.51 22.87 -12.17
N ILE A 171 -19.00 24.03 -12.60
CA ILE A 171 -19.84 24.15 -13.80
C ILE A 171 -18.99 23.88 -15.05
N THR A 172 -17.78 24.43 -15.14
CA THR A 172 -16.84 24.19 -16.25
C THR A 172 -16.43 22.72 -16.34
N GLU A 173 -16.15 22.05 -15.21
CA GLU A 173 -15.87 20.60 -15.19
C GLU A 173 -17.05 19.78 -15.78
N LYS A 174 -18.29 20.19 -15.50
CA LYS A 174 -19.49 19.53 -16.02
C LYS A 174 -19.75 19.82 -17.49
N ILE A 175 -19.44 21.04 -17.95
CA ILE A 175 -19.47 21.38 -19.38
C ILE A 175 -18.43 20.55 -20.14
N GLU A 176 -17.20 20.44 -19.64
CA GLU A 176 -16.14 19.64 -20.26
C GLU A 176 -16.52 18.15 -20.33
N ALA A 177 -17.20 17.64 -19.30
CA ALA A 177 -17.74 16.29 -19.31
C ALA A 177 -18.79 16.09 -20.42
N LEU A 178 -19.68 17.06 -20.61
CA LEU A 178 -20.71 17.04 -21.64
C LEU A 178 -20.12 17.15 -23.05
N GLU A 179 -19.10 17.99 -23.24
CA GLU A 179 -18.34 18.10 -24.49
C GLU A 179 -17.66 16.79 -24.87
N LYS A 180 -17.05 16.09 -23.90
CA LYS A 180 -16.44 14.76 -24.13
C LYS A 180 -17.48 13.73 -24.56
N SER A 181 -18.66 13.73 -23.95
CA SER A 181 -19.77 12.84 -24.32
C SER A 181 -20.34 13.18 -25.70
N LEU A 182 -20.43 14.46 -26.07
CA LEU A 182 -20.77 14.90 -27.43
C LEU A 182 -19.72 14.50 -28.47
N GLN A 183 -18.43 14.58 -28.12
CA GLN A 183 -17.35 14.14 -28.97
C GLN A 183 -17.44 12.63 -29.26
N GLY A 184 -17.79 11.83 -28.26
CA GLY A 184 -18.04 10.40 -28.44
C GLY A 184 -19.29 10.06 -29.25
N LEU A 185 -20.30 10.93 -29.26
CA LEU A 185 -21.42 10.79 -30.21
C LEU A 185 -21.00 11.17 -31.63
N LYS A 186 -20.19 12.22 -31.76
CA LYS A 186 -19.69 12.70 -33.05
C LYS A 186 -18.81 11.64 -33.75
N SER A 187 -18.03 10.87 -33.00
CA SER A 187 -17.20 9.79 -33.58
C SER A 187 -18.04 8.72 -34.29
N PHE A 188 -19.22 8.36 -33.79
CA PHE A 188 -20.13 7.43 -34.50
C PHE A 188 -20.64 7.95 -35.84
N PHE A 189 -20.82 9.27 -35.99
CA PHE A 189 -21.25 9.86 -37.25
C PHE A 189 -20.11 9.97 -38.26
N ILE A 190 -18.89 10.22 -37.78
CA ILE A 190 -17.69 10.32 -38.62
C ILE A 190 -17.24 8.92 -39.09
N GLN A 191 -17.34 7.90 -38.23
CA GLN A 191 -16.94 6.53 -38.54
C GLN A 191 -17.82 5.83 -39.58
N LYS A 192 -18.99 6.39 -39.90
CA LYS A 192 -19.90 5.90 -40.95
C LYS A 192 -19.59 6.44 -42.35
N LEU A 193 -18.56 7.29 -42.48
CA LEU A 193 -18.19 8.01 -43.71
C LEU A 193 -16.93 7.46 -44.38
N GLU A 194 -16.33 6.39 -43.85
CA GLU A 194 -15.34 5.52 -44.51
C GLU A 194 -15.99 4.16 -44.86
#